data_AF-A0A8C0ZZ81-F1
#
_entry.id   AF-A0A8C0ZZ81-F1
#
_cell.length_a   1.000
_cell.length_b   1.000
_cell.length_c   1.000
_cell.angle_alpha   90.00
_cell.angle_beta   90.00
_cell.angle_gamma   90.00
#
_symmetry.space_group_name_H-M   'P 1'
#
loop_
_entity.id
_entity.type
_entity.pdbx_description
1 polymer ?
#
loop_
_entity_poly.entity_id
_entity_poly.type
_entity_poly.pdbx_seq_one_letter_code
_entity_poly.pdbx_strand_id
1 'polypeptide(L)'
;MAVLNQTSVLDMIKEFRRNCRALCSSERTTVCGADSMLLVLQLSMAENNKQHNGEFTVALSDVLLTWKYLLHEKLDLPLENMEVVDHYRDIKKIYDDFLRNSNMVDLIDIYKKCRILTSNREKSDTISPVSIFKITLP
;
A
#
# COMPACT_ATOMS: atom_id res chain seq x y z
N MET A 1 7.39 18.76 -11.41
CA MET A 1 7.52 17.30 -11.14
C MET A 1 6.37 16.77 -10.27
N ALA A 2 6.01 17.40 -9.14
CA ALA A 2 4.91 16.92 -8.28
C ALA A 2 3.51 16.93 -8.94
N VAL A 3 3.21 17.94 -9.77
CA VAL A 3 1.90 18.10 -10.44
C VAL A 3 1.62 16.99 -11.47
N LEU A 4 2.63 16.56 -12.23
CA LEU A 4 2.53 15.47 -13.22
C LEU A 4 2.26 14.11 -12.57
N ASN A 5 2.83 13.89 -11.39
CA ASN A 5 2.64 12.66 -10.64
C ASN A 5 1.20 12.55 -10.07
N GLN A 6 0.60 13.67 -9.65
CA GLN A 6 -0.77 13.68 -9.11
C GLN A 6 -1.83 13.37 -10.18
N THR A 7 -1.72 13.93 -11.39
CA THR A 7 -2.63 13.62 -12.50
C THR A 7 -2.56 12.14 -12.88
N SER A 8 -1.35 11.58 -12.92
CA SER A 8 -1.17 10.16 -13.25
C SER A 8 -1.81 9.22 -12.21
N VAL A 9 -1.68 9.52 -10.90
CA VAL A 9 -2.33 8.74 -9.83
C VAL A 9 -3.84 8.84 -9.93
N LEU A 10 -4.37 10.02 -10.22
CA LEU A 10 -5.80 10.21 -10.43
C LEU A 10 -6.32 9.38 -11.61
N ASP A 11 -5.58 9.34 -12.71
CA ASP A 11 -5.96 8.57 -13.89
C ASP A 11 -5.89 7.06 -13.65
N MET A 12 -4.90 6.59 -12.88
CA MET A 12 -4.84 5.22 -12.38
C MET A 12 -6.05 4.88 -11.50
N ILE A 13 -6.43 5.75 -10.56
CA ILE A 13 -7.62 5.55 -9.72
C ILE A 13 -8.90 5.54 -10.58
N LYS A 14 -9.00 6.39 -11.59
CA LYS A 14 -10.14 6.38 -12.53
C LYS A 14 -10.20 5.07 -13.30
N GLU A 15 -9.07 4.57 -13.80
CA GLU A 15 -8.98 3.29 -14.50
C GLU A 15 -9.39 2.12 -13.60
N PHE A 16 -8.92 2.12 -12.35
CA PHE A 16 -9.35 1.16 -11.34
C PHE A 16 -10.86 1.22 -11.10
N ARG A 17 -11.44 2.42 -10.91
CA ARG A 17 -12.89 2.59 -10.71
C ARG A 17 -13.71 2.10 -11.91
N ARG A 18 -13.23 2.32 -13.15
CA ARG A 18 -13.89 1.82 -14.37
C ARG A 18 -13.89 0.28 -14.43
N ASN A 19 -12.85 -0.35 -13.91
CA ASN A 19 -12.69 -1.81 -13.91
C ASN A 19 -12.99 -2.45 -12.55
N CYS A 20 -13.64 -1.74 -11.63
CA CYS A 20 -13.84 -2.16 -10.25
C CYS A 20 -14.54 -3.53 -10.15
N ARG A 21 -15.55 -3.78 -11.00
CA ARG A 21 -16.27 -5.07 -11.04
C ARG A 21 -15.38 -6.26 -11.42
N ALA A 22 -14.31 -6.04 -12.17
CA ALA A 22 -13.37 -7.07 -12.56
C ALA A 22 -12.20 -7.23 -11.57
N LEU A 23 -11.90 -6.16 -10.81
CA LEU A 23 -10.72 -6.07 -9.94
C LEU A 23 -11.00 -6.22 -8.44
N CYS A 24 -12.25 -6.04 -8.03
CA CYS A 24 -12.68 -6.09 -6.63
C CYS A 24 -13.89 -7.00 -6.46
N SER A 25 -13.93 -7.67 -5.31
CA SER A 25 -15.09 -8.45 -4.86
C SER A 25 -16.23 -7.58 -4.32
N SER A 26 -15.94 -6.33 -3.93
CA SER A 26 -16.91 -5.37 -3.38
C SER A 26 -17.19 -4.23 -4.36
N GLU A 27 -18.46 -3.89 -4.51
CA GLU A 27 -18.91 -2.73 -5.31
C GLU A 27 -18.45 -1.39 -4.72
N ARG A 28 -18.23 -1.33 -3.40
CA ARG A 28 -17.74 -0.14 -2.69
C ARG A 28 -16.39 -0.45 -2.06
N THR A 29 -15.32 0.02 -2.69
CA THR A 29 -13.95 -0.08 -2.17
C THR A 29 -13.40 1.32 -1.91
N THR A 30 -12.90 1.56 -0.69
CA THR A 30 -12.22 2.80 -0.32
C THR A 30 -10.76 2.73 -0.75
N VAL A 31 -10.30 3.72 -1.50
CA VAL A 31 -8.88 3.84 -1.89
C VAL A 31 -8.12 4.51 -0.76
N CYS A 32 -7.17 3.79 -0.17
CA CYS A 32 -6.31 4.30 0.91
C CYS A 32 -5.12 5.05 0.32
N GLY A 33 -5.06 6.37 0.55
CA GLY A 33 -3.87 7.17 0.31
C GLY A 33 -2.73 6.84 1.28
N ALA A 34 -1.57 7.45 1.08
CA ALA A 34 -0.36 7.20 1.89
C ALA A 34 -0.63 7.37 3.40
N ASP A 35 -1.29 8.45 3.82
CA ASP A 35 -1.59 8.71 5.23
C ASP A 35 -2.49 7.63 5.86
N SER A 36 -3.52 7.19 5.12
CA SER A 36 -4.42 6.13 5.58
C SER A 36 -3.69 4.80 5.66
N MET A 37 -2.86 4.48 4.67
CA MET A 37 -2.03 3.27 4.67
C MET A 37 -1.04 3.28 5.86
N LEU A 38 -0.41 4.42 6.17
CA LEU A 38 0.51 4.57 7.29
C LEU A 38 -0.23 4.40 8.63
N LEU A 39 -1.42 4.98 8.77
CA LEU A 39 -2.27 4.82 9.95
C LEU A 39 -2.67 3.35 10.15
N VAL A 40 -3.10 2.67 9.09
CA VAL A 40 -3.44 1.24 9.14
C VAL A 40 -2.22 0.42 9.55
N LEU A 41 -1.04 0.74 9.03
CA LEU A 41 0.19 0.05 9.42
C LEU A 41 0.51 0.28 10.90
N GLN A 42 0.41 1.51 11.40
CA GLN A 42 0.61 1.84 12.80
C GLN A 42 -0.34 1.05 13.72
N LEU A 43 -1.63 0.99 13.37
CA LEU A 43 -2.62 0.20 14.11
C LEU A 43 -2.31 -1.30 14.06
N SER A 44 -1.85 -1.80 12.92
CA SER A 44 -1.50 -3.21 12.74
C SER A 44 -0.30 -3.60 13.59
N MET A 45 0.72 -2.72 13.68
CA MET A 45 1.87 -2.91 14.54
C MET A 45 1.52 -2.82 16.02
N ALA A 46 0.68 -1.85 16.41
CA ALA A 46 0.22 -1.74 17.79
C ALA A 46 -0.60 -2.96 18.22
N GLU A 47 -1.44 -3.50 17.33
CA GLU A 47 -2.18 -4.74 17.59
C GLU A 47 -1.24 -5.94 17.71
N ASN A 48 -0.22 -6.04 16.84
CA ASN A 48 0.81 -7.07 16.95
C ASN A 48 1.56 -6.98 18.30
N ASN A 49 2.00 -5.79 18.69
CA ASN A 49 2.68 -5.56 19.96
C ASN A 49 1.78 -5.91 21.16
N LYS A 50 0.47 -5.65 21.07
CA LYS A 50 -0.47 -6.06 22.11
C LYS A 50 -0.54 -7.58 22.26
N GLN A 51 -0.48 -8.32 21.16
CA GLN A 51 -0.50 -9.80 21.19
C GLN A 51 0.79 -10.40 21.76
N HIS A 52 1.94 -9.77 21.52
CA HIS A 52 3.24 -10.28 21.98
C HIS A 52 3.68 -9.74 23.35
N ASN A 53 3.49 -8.45 23.59
CA ASN A 53 4.03 -7.71 24.74
C ASN A 53 2.93 -7.15 25.66
N GLY A 54 1.65 -7.28 25.30
CA GLY A 54 0.51 -6.80 26.08
C GLY A 54 0.20 -5.30 25.91
N GLU A 55 1.03 -4.55 25.20
CA GLU A 55 0.86 -3.10 25.01
C GLU A 55 0.42 -2.74 23.58
N PHE A 56 -0.65 -1.95 23.47
CA PHE A 56 -1.11 -1.40 22.20
C PHE A 56 -0.38 -0.09 21.86
N THR A 57 0.93 -0.19 21.68
CA THR A 57 1.80 0.95 21.40
C THR A 57 2.86 0.57 20.37
N VAL A 58 3.34 1.55 19.62
CA VAL A 58 4.44 1.36 18.66
C VAL A 58 5.19 2.68 18.51
N ALA A 59 6.52 2.63 18.45
CA ALA A 59 7.32 3.82 18.18
C ALA A 59 7.19 4.23 16.71
N LEU A 60 7.08 5.53 16.45
CA LEU A 60 6.96 6.05 15.08
C LEU A 60 8.17 5.66 14.21
N SER A 61 9.37 5.58 14.80
CA SER A 61 10.59 5.09 14.12
C SER A 61 10.38 3.72 13.50
N ASP A 62 9.77 2.80 14.26
CA ASP A 62 9.58 1.41 13.87
C ASP A 62 8.48 1.31 12.81
N VAL A 63 7.44 2.15 12.94
CA VAL A 63 6.41 2.30 11.90
C VAL A 63 7.03 2.76 10.59
N LEU A 64 7.90 3.77 10.60
CA LEU A 64 8.54 4.28 9.39
C LEU A 64 9.51 3.28 8.77
N LEU A 65 10.24 2.52 9.59
CA LEU A 65 11.10 1.42 9.12
C LEU A 65 10.26 0.32 8.45
N THR A 66 9.18 -0.09 9.11
CA THR A 66 8.25 -1.12 8.59
C THR A 66 7.52 -0.64 7.36
N TRP A 67 7.15 0.64 7.30
CA TRP A 67 6.57 1.27 6.12
C TRP A 67 7.51 1.17 4.93
N LYS A 68 8.77 1.56 5.12
CA LYS A 68 9.79 1.47 4.07
C LYS A 68 9.94 0.02 3.58
N TYR A 69 10.00 -0.94 4.50
CA TYR A 69 10.07 -2.36 4.16
C TYR A 69 8.83 -2.82 3.36
N LEU A 70 7.62 -2.47 3.83
CA LEU A 70 6.35 -2.79 3.17
C LEU A 70 6.30 -2.24 1.75
N LEU A 71 6.73 -0.99 1.54
CA LEU A 71 6.75 -0.37 0.21
C LEU A 71 7.72 -1.09 -0.73
N HIS A 72 8.92 -1.44 -0.26
CA HIS A 72 9.90 -2.15 -1.07
C HIS A 72 9.40 -3.55 -1.46
N GLU A 73 8.86 -4.31 -0.49
CA GLU A 73 8.28 -5.63 -0.77
C GLU A 73 7.08 -5.51 -1.72
N LYS A 74 6.15 -4.59 -1.45
CA LYS A 74 4.97 -4.41 -2.32
C LYS A 74 5.33 -3.86 -3.69
N LEU A 75 6.41 -3.12 -3.90
CA LEU A 75 6.77 -2.61 -5.24
C LEU A 75 7.78 -3.48 -5.98
N ASP A 76 8.15 -4.63 -5.42
CA ASP A 76 9.20 -5.52 -5.95
C ASP A 76 10.53 -4.76 -6.17
N LEU A 77 10.83 -3.80 -5.28
CA LEU A 77 12.04 -2.99 -5.32
C LEU A 77 13.17 -3.67 -4.53
N PRO A 78 14.44 -3.54 -4.97
CA PRO A 78 15.57 -4.11 -4.24
C PRO A 78 15.64 -3.50 -2.83
N LEU A 79 15.74 -4.37 -1.83
CA LEU A 79 15.85 -4.00 -0.42
C LEU A 79 17.33 -3.93 -0.05
N GLU A 80 17.98 -2.78 -0.27
CA GLU A 80 19.37 -2.60 0.15
C GLU A 80 19.44 -2.26 1.64
N ASN A 81 20.18 -3.07 2.40
CA ASN A 81 20.63 -2.79 3.78
C ASN A 81 19.53 -2.36 4.77
N MET A 82 18.39 -3.07 4.82
CA MET A 82 17.41 -2.87 5.89
C MET A 82 17.47 -4.00 6.92
N GLU A 83 17.41 -3.61 8.19
CA GLU A 83 17.18 -4.54 9.29
C GLU A 83 15.82 -5.23 9.08
N VAL A 84 15.79 -6.54 9.32
CA VAL A 84 14.57 -7.32 9.24
C VAL A 84 13.65 -6.85 10.35
N VAL A 85 12.43 -6.46 9.99
CA VAL A 85 11.41 -6.06 10.96
C VAL A 85 10.91 -7.30 11.70
N ASP A 86 10.99 -7.30 13.02
CA ASP A 86 10.50 -8.38 13.86
C ASP A 86 8.99 -8.62 13.64
N HIS A 87 8.60 -9.89 13.56
CA HIS A 87 7.22 -10.33 13.34
C HIS A 87 6.56 -9.69 12.09
N TYR A 88 7.34 -9.26 11.10
CA TYR A 88 6.83 -8.59 9.91
C TYR A 88 5.69 -9.35 9.20
N ARG A 89 5.80 -10.69 9.15
CA ARG A 89 4.77 -11.53 8.52
C ARG A 89 3.41 -11.40 9.23
N ASP A 90 3.42 -11.32 10.55
CA ASP A 90 2.22 -11.18 11.37
C ASP A 90 1.65 -9.77 11.25
N ILE A 91 2.51 -8.75 11.30
CA ILE A 91 2.15 -7.35 11.04
C ILE A 91 1.49 -7.19 9.67
N LYS A 92 2.11 -7.76 8.62
CA LYS A 92 1.57 -7.72 7.25
C LYS A 92 0.22 -8.41 7.14
N LYS A 93 0.06 -9.56 7.80
CA LYS A 93 -1.22 -10.26 7.84
C LYS A 93 -2.30 -9.42 8.50
N ILE A 94 -2.01 -8.81 9.65
CA ILE A 94 -2.95 -7.92 10.36
C ILE A 94 -3.30 -6.71 9.47
N TYR A 95 -2.31 -6.14 8.77
CA TYR A 95 -2.50 -5.05 7.82
C TYR A 95 -3.44 -5.43 6.68
N ASP A 96 -3.18 -6.54 5.99
CA ASP A 96 -4.01 -7.02 4.88
C ASP A 96 -5.43 -7.40 5.36
N ASP A 97 -5.54 -7.97 6.57
CA ASP A 97 -6.83 -8.27 7.20
C ASP A 97 -7.60 -6.99 7.54
N PHE A 98 -6.93 -5.94 8.04
CA PHE A 98 -7.54 -4.65 8.33
C PHE A 98 -8.10 -4.01 7.06
N LEU A 99 -7.31 -3.99 5.98
CA LEU A 99 -7.75 -3.46 4.70
C LEU A 99 -8.97 -4.22 4.17
N ARG A 100 -8.90 -5.56 4.16
CA ARG A 100 -9.99 -6.42 3.70
C ARG A 100 -11.27 -6.21 4.51
N ASN A 101 -11.17 -6.22 5.83
CA ASN A 101 -12.33 -6.07 6.72
C ASN A 101 -12.97 -4.68 6.64
N SER A 102 -12.19 -3.67 6.26
CA SER A 102 -12.65 -2.28 6.11
C SER A 102 -13.10 -1.94 4.68
N ASN A 103 -13.15 -2.92 3.76
CA ASN A 103 -13.37 -2.68 2.33
C ASN A 103 -12.42 -1.62 1.74
N MET A 104 -11.18 -1.62 2.22
CA MET A 104 -10.12 -0.72 1.81
C MET A 104 -9.16 -1.43 0.86
N VAL A 105 -8.57 -0.67 -0.06
CA VAL A 105 -7.47 -1.13 -0.91
C VAL A 105 -6.40 -0.07 -0.96
N ASP A 106 -5.14 -0.48 -0.84
CA ASP A 106 -4.04 0.48 -0.87
C ASP A 106 -3.64 0.87 -2.31
N LEU A 107 -2.93 1.99 -2.41
CA LEU A 107 -2.51 2.55 -3.70
C LEU A 107 -1.57 1.61 -4.50
N ILE A 108 -0.80 0.77 -3.82
CA ILE A 108 0.18 -0.11 -4.47
C ILE A 108 -0.53 -1.32 -5.08
N ASP A 109 -1.52 -1.86 -4.37
CA ASP A 109 -2.37 -2.94 -4.87
C ASP A 109 -3.22 -2.46 -6.06
N ILE A 110 -3.73 -1.21 -6.01
CA ILE A 110 -4.37 -0.59 -7.19
C ILE A 110 -3.40 -0.53 -8.36
N TYR A 111 -2.17 -0.06 -8.12
CA TYR A 111 -1.15 0.01 -9.15
C TYR A 111 -0.87 -1.36 -9.78
N LYS A 112 -0.66 -2.39 -8.97
CA LYS A 112 -0.45 -3.77 -9.46
C LYS A 112 -1.63 -4.26 -10.28
N LYS A 113 -2.85 -4.08 -9.78
CA LYS A 113 -4.08 -4.49 -10.47
C LYS A 113 -4.28 -3.78 -11.80
N CYS A 114 -4.06 -2.47 -11.84
CA CYS A 114 -4.10 -1.69 -13.08
C CYS A 114 -3.05 -2.17 -14.06
N ARG A 115 -1.79 -2.40 -13.63
CA ARG A 115 -0.71 -2.86 -14.51
C ARG A 115 -1.01 -4.21 -15.17
N ILE A 116 -1.66 -5.13 -14.45
CA ILE A 116 -2.10 -6.43 -15.01
C ILE A 116 -3.14 -6.21 -16.13
N LEU A 117 -4.07 -5.27 -15.96
CA LEU A 117 -5.06 -4.95 -17.01
C LEU A 117 -4.44 -4.22 -18.20
N THR A 118 -3.54 -3.26 -17.97
CA THR A 118 -2.88 -2.49 -19.03
C THR A 118 -1.93 -3.35 -19.86
N SER A 119 -1.41 -4.46 -19.33
CA SER A 119 -0.65 -5.43 -20.15
C SER A 119 -1.45 -5.99 -21.34
N ASN A 120 -2.79 -5.90 -21.32
CA ASN A 120 -3.69 -6.28 -22.41
C ASN A 120 -4.16 -5.10 -23.29
N ARG A 121 -3.81 -3.85 -22.96
CA ARG A 121 -4.27 -2.64 -23.69
C ARG A 121 -3.11 -1.69 -23.96
N GLU A 122 -2.90 -1.34 -25.23
CA GLU A 122 -1.79 -0.48 -25.67
C GLU A 122 -1.62 0.77 -24.81
N LYS A 123 -0.44 0.83 -24.16
CA LYS A 123 0.29 2.00 -23.63
C LYS A 123 -0.58 3.21 -23.25
N SER A 124 -1.15 3.19 -22.05
CA SER A 124 -1.26 4.43 -21.28
C SER A 124 0.07 4.70 -20.57
N ASP A 125 0.40 5.99 -20.36
CA ASP A 125 1.57 6.45 -19.60
C ASP A 125 1.52 5.86 -18.18
N THR A 126 2.16 4.70 -18.02
CA THR A 126 2.09 3.92 -16.80
C THR A 126 3.07 4.51 -15.78
N ILE A 127 2.55 4.84 -14.61
CA ILE A 127 3.35 5.35 -13.50
C ILE A 127 4.44 4.33 -13.17
N SER A 128 5.70 4.78 -13.08
CA SER A 128 6.79 3.89 -12.68
C SER A 128 6.66 3.49 -11.19
N PRO A 129 7.11 2.29 -10.77
CA PRO A 129 7.13 1.91 -9.36
C PRO A 129 7.86 2.93 -8.48
N VAL A 130 8.93 3.53 -9.00
CA VAL A 130 9.71 4.58 -8.33
C VAL A 130 8.90 5.87 -8.14
N SER A 131 8.04 6.22 -9.10
CA SER A 131 7.16 7.37 -8.98
C SER A 131 6.09 7.16 -7.91
N ILE A 132 5.56 5.93 -7.78
CA ILE A 132 4.62 5.58 -6.71
C ILE A 132 5.31 5.62 -5.35
N PHE A 133 6.50 5.02 -5.24
CA PHE A 133 7.30 5.08 -4.02
C PHE A 133 7.48 6.52 -3.53
N LYS A 134 7.80 7.46 -4.43
CA LYS A 134 7.97 8.89 -4.11
C LYS A 134 6.69 9.59 -3.64
N ILE A 135 5.51 9.15 -4.07
CA ILE A 135 4.22 9.74 -3.67
C ILE A 135 3.74 9.15 -2.34
N THR A 136 4.18 7.93 -2.04
CA THR A 136 3.81 7.18 -0.84
C THR A 136 4.80 7.39 0.31
N LEU A 137 5.91 8.08 0.07
CA LEU A 137 6.81 8.58 1.11
C LEU A 137 6.15 9.76 1.85
N PRO A 138 6.00 9.71 3.19
CA PRO A 138 5.56 10.84 3.99
C PRO A 138 6.59 11.98 4.03
#